data_AF-A0A8K0IZL8-F1
#
_entry.id   AF-A0A8K0IZL8-F1
#
_cell.length_a   1.000
_cell.length_b   1.000
_cell.length_c   1.000
_cell.angle_alpha   90.00
_cell.angle_beta   90.00
_cell.angle_gamma   90.00
#
_symmetry.space_group_name_H-M   'P 1'
#
loop_
_entity.id
_entity.type
_entity.pdbx_description
1 polymer ?
#
loop_
_entity_poly.entity_id
_entity_poly.type
_entity_poly.pdbx_seq_one_letter_code
_entity_poly.pdbx_strand_id
1 'polypeptide(L)'
;MIFLFRSGTFRQKVALVLRATKKHAMNLARFATIYKGTTLALKYCGPNQGKEGPYDTFLGGLLGGYVVFGQRSQRSGKVSSVSQQIVIYIFARVALALARLAVKPGHGVPVVSEEPLSSHIRYYAWPAFASLSWGMVMWLFKAHPEDLQSSLRSSMTYIYRDCDEWDSLRTLLWHNK
;
A
#
# COMPACT_ATOMS: atom_id res chain seq x y z
N MET A 1 9.95 10.86 -4.57
CA MET A 1 9.72 10.39 -5.96
C MET A 1 9.52 11.52 -6.95
N ILE A 2 8.44 12.33 -6.85
CA ILE A 2 8.06 13.29 -7.92
C ILE A 2 9.12 14.38 -8.17
N PHE A 3 9.72 14.94 -7.14
CA PHE A 3 10.75 15.97 -7.32
C PHE A 3 12.07 15.41 -7.86
N LEU A 4 12.39 14.17 -7.51
CA LEU A 4 13.68 13.50 -7.79
C LEU A 4 13.71 12.78 -9.14
N PHE A 5 12.60 12.13 -9.54
CA PHE A 5 12.57 11.22 -10.70
C PHE A 5 11.64 11.67 -11.82
N ARG A 6 11.02 12.86 -11.72
CA ARG A 6 10.13 13.38 -12.76
C ARG A 6 10.69 14.67 -13.34
N SER A 7 10.95 14.67 -14.64
CA SER A 7 11.40 15.84 -15.40
C SER A 7 10.24 16.84 -15.56
N GLY A 8 10.49 18.13 -15.36
CA GLY A 8 9.48 19.19 -15.47
C GLY A 8 9.81 20.42 -14.64
N THR A 9 9.09 21.52 -14.91
CA THR A 9 9.28 22.79 -14.19
C THR A 9 8.84 22.67 -12.73
N PHE A 10 9.41 23.49 -11.85
CA PHE A 10 9.06 23.51 -10.42
C PHE A 10 7.54 23.66 -10.19
N ARG A 11 6.88 24.53 -10.98
CA ARG A 11 5.43 24.74 -10.94
C ARG A 11 4.65 23.46 -11.29
N GLN A 12 5.08 22.72 -12.31
CA GLN A 12 4.45 21.45 -12.70
C GLN A 12 4.61 20.38 -11.62
N LYS A 13 5.79 20.32 -10.97
CA LYS A 13 6.04 19.39 -9.86
C LYS A 13 5.13 19.68 -8.66
N VAL A 14 5.04 20.94 -8.24
CA VAL A 14 4.14 21.36 -7.15
C VAL A 14 2.67 21.07 -7.49
N ALA A 15 2.22 21.45 -8.69
CA ALA A 15 0.85 21.19 -9.12
C ALA A 15 0.51 19.69 -9.14
N LEU A 16 1.47 18.85 -9.54
CA LEU A 16 1.30 17.40 -9.52
C LEU A 16 1.18 16.85 -8.10
N VAL A 17 2.03 17.30 -7.17
CA VAL A 17 1.94 16.90 -5.76
C VAL A 17 0.59 17.30 -5.19
N LEU A 18 0.15 18.56 -5.39
CA LEU A 18 -1.15 19.03 -4.92
C LEU A 18 -2.31 18.22 -5.52
N ARG A 19 -2.26 17.87 -6.80
CA ARG A 19 -3.27 17.00 -7.45
C ARG A 19 -3.27 15.60 -6.85
N ALA A 20 -2.11 15.00 -6.62
CA ALA A 20 -2.00 13.69 -6.01
C ALA A 20 -2.53 13.68 -4.57
N THR A 21 -2.19 14.70 -3.78
CA THR A 21 -2.69 14.89 -2.41
C THR A 21 -4.20 15.08 -2.39
N LYS A 22 -4.74 15.98 -3.25
CA LYS A 22 -6.19 16.19 -3.36
C LYS A 22 -6.91 14.89 -3.74
N LYS A 23 -6.35 14.12 -4.67
CA LYS A 23 -6.92 12.83 -5.08
C LYS A 23 -6.91 11.82 -3.92
N HIS A 24 -5.81 11.74 -3.19
CA HIS A 24 -5.69 10.88 -2.02
C HIS A 24 -6.73 11.25 -0.94
N ALA A 25 -6.79 12.53 -0.57
CA ALA A 25 -7.72 13.04 0.44
C ALA A 25 -9.19 12.83 0.02
N MET A 26 -9.53 13.10 -1.24
CA MET A 26 -10.89 12.92 -1.76
C MET A 26 -11.31 11.44 -1.76
N ASN A 27 -10.41 10.53 -2.12
CA ASN A 27 -10.69 9.10 -2.04
C ASN A 27 -10.97 8.68 -0.60
N LEU A 28 -10.16 9.13 0.36
CA LEU A 28 -10.35 8.79 1.77
C LEU A 28 -11.67 9.37 2.33
N ALA A 29 -12.00 10.61 1.98
CA ALA A 29 -13.27 11.23 2.37
C ALA A 29 -14.47 10.45 1.82
N ARG A 30 -14.45 10.09 0.52
CA ARG A 30 -15.52 9.28 -0.09
C ARG A 30 -15.66 7.91 0.57
N PHE A 31 -14.54 7.26 0.87
CA PHE A 31 -14.55 5.98 1.58
C PHE A 31 -15.22 6.13 2.95
N ALA A 32 -14.85 7.15 3.72
CA ALA A 32 -15.44 7.40 5.04
C ALA A 32 -16.95 7.70 4.96
N THR A 33 -17.39 8.48 3.96
CA THR A 33 -18.81 8.77 3.75
C THR A 33 -19.59 7.50 3.39
N ILE A 34 -19.09 6.68 2.47
CA ILE A 34 -19.75 5.43 2.08
C ILE A 34 -19.76 4.46 3.27
N TYR A 35 -18.63 4.25 3.92
CA TYR A 35 -18.52 3.37 5.08
C TYR A 35 -19.54 3.73 6.16
N LYS A 36 -19.57 5.00 6.60
CA LYS A 36 -20.52 5.46 7.62
C LYS A 36 -21.96 5.40 7.12
N GLY A 37 -22.20 5.72 5.84
CA GLY A 37 -23.53 5.61 5.24
C GLY A 37 -24.04 4.17 5.25
N THR A 38 -23.18 3.21 4.91
CA THR A 38 -23.52 1.78 4.89
C THR A 38 -23.73 1.23 6.29
N THR A 39 -22.85 1.53 7.26
CA THR A 39 -23.05 1.05 8.64
C THR A 39 -24.29 1.67 9.28
N LEU A 40 -24.59 2.93 8.98
CA LEU A 40 -25.82 3.58 9.43
C LEU A 40 -27.07 2.96 8.78
N ALA A 41 -27.02 2.69 7.47
CA ALA A 41 -28.10 2.02 6.76
C ALA A 41 -28.34 0.60 7.31
N LEU A 42 -27.29 -0.18 7.56
CA LEU A 42 -27.39 -1.52 8.14
C LEU A 42 -27.95 -1.48 9.58
N LYS A 43 -27.59 -0.45 10.36
CA LYS A 43 -28.12 -0.24 11.71
C LYS A 43 -29.62 0.08 11.73
N TYR A 44 -30.13 0.80 10.74
CA TYR A 44 -31.55 1.20 10.65
C TYR A 44 -32.42 0.20 9.88
N CYS A 45 -31.88 -0.48 8.87
CA CYS A 45 -32.60 -1.43 8.03
C CYS A 45 -32.42 -2.90 8.47
N GLY A 46 -31.52 -3.19 9.42
CA GLY A 46 -31.22 -4.54 9.87
C GLY A 46 -32.28 -5.14 10.81
N PRO A 47 -32.31 -6.49 10.96
CA PRO A 47 -33.27 -7.19 11.82
C PRO A 47 -33.16 -6.83 13.31
N ASN A 48 -31.98 -6.39 13.75
CA ASN A 48 -31.68 -5.95 15.11
C ASN A 48 -31.71 -4.41 15.16
N GLN A 49 -32.89 -3.82 15.26
CA GLN A 49 -33.07 -2.37 15.38
C GLN A 49 -32.13 -1.76 16.44
N GLY A 50 -31.18 -0.94 15.99
CA GLY A 50 -30.34 -0.10 16.85
C GLY A 50 -29.02 -0.70 17.36
N LYS A 51 -28.70 -1.97 17.07
CA LYS A 51 -27.40 -2.58 17.44
C LYS A 51 -26.51 -2.76 16.20
N GLU A 52 -25.24 -2.41 16.33
CA GLU A 52 -24.25 -2.71 15.28
C GLU A 52 -24.03 -4.22 15.23
N GLY A 53 -24.34 -4.81 14.07
CA GLY A 53 -24.07 -6.21 13.80
C GLY A 53 -22.56 -6.49 13.77
N PRO A 54 -22.12 -7.70 14.15
CA PRO A 54 -20.70 -8.04 14.21
C PRO A 54 -19.99 -7.94 12.85
N TYR A 55 -20.73 -8.00 11.74
CA TYR A 55 -20.20 -7.93 10.38
C TYR A 55 -20.51 -6.62 9.65
N ASP A 56 -21.21 -5.66 10.28
CA ASP A 56 -21.64 -4.42 9.62
C ASP A 56 -20.44 -3.57 9.20
N THR A 57 -19.40 -3.56 10.05
CA THR A 57 -18.13 -2.87 9.78
C THR A 57 -17.36 -3.55 8.64
N PHE A 58 -17.42 -4.87 8.54
CA PHE A 58 -16.81 -5.63 7.45
C PHE A 58 -17.51 -5.34 6.12
N LEU A 59 -18.85 -5.39 6.08
CA LEU A 59 -19.64 -5.13 4.88
C LEU A 59 -19.50 -3.66 4.42
N GLY A 60 -19.55 -2.71 5.36
CA GLY A 60 -19.31 -1.30 5.06
C GLY A 60 -17.91 -1.04 4.50
N GLY A 61 -16.90 -1.71 5.05
CA GLY A 61 -15.53 -1.66 4.54
C GLY A 61 -15.39 -2.27 3.15
N LEU A 62 -16.02 -3.42 2.90
CA LEU A 62 -16.03 -4.11 1.61
C LEU A 62 -16.66 -3.24 0.51
N LEU A 63 -17.84 -2.69 0.78
CA LEU A 63 -18.57 -1.83 -0.15
C LEU A 63 -17.78 -0.55 -0.45
N GLY A 64 -17.32 0.15 0.59
CA GLY A 64 -16.52 1.36 0.44
C GLY A 64 -15.22 1.10 -0.31
N GLY A 65 -14.58 -0.04 -0.05
CA GLY A 65 -13.36 -0.47 -0.72
C GLY A 65 -13.56 -0.67 -2.22
N TYR A 66 -14.60 -1.43 -2.58
CA TYR A 66 -14.94 -1.70 -3.97
C TYR A 66 -15.33 -0.43 -4.73
N VAL A 67 -16.20 0.40 -4.15
CA VAL A 67 -16.74 1.59 -4.83
C VAL A 67 -15.69 2.69 -5.00
N VAL A 68 -14.77 2.87 -4.04
CA VAL A 68 -13.80 3.98 -4.08
C VAL A 68 -12.49 3.57 -4.73
N PHE A 69 -11.93 2.42 -4.34
CA PHE A 69 -10.59 2.02 -4.79
C PHE A 69 -10.63 1.08 -6.00
N GLY A 70 -11.78 0.47 -6.32
CA GLY A 70 -11.99 -0.33 -7.52
C GLY A 70 -12.22 0.49 -8.81
N GLN A 71 -12.38 1.81 -8.70
CA GLN A 71 -12.66 2.66 -9.86
C GLN A 71 -11.49 2.70 -10.84
N ARG A 72 -11.78 2.37 -12.10
CA ARG A 72 -10.86 2.50 -13.23
C ARG A 72 -11.08 3.83 -13.94
N SER A 73 -10.01 4.42 -14.46
CA SER A 73 -10.13 5.64 -15.26
C SER A 73 -10.89 5.33 -16.56
N GLN A 74 -12.02 6.01 -16.78
CA GLN A 74 -12.83 5.88 -18.00
C GLN A 74 -12.04 6.11 -19.30
N ARG A 75 -10.96 6.91 -19.24
CA ARG A 75 -10.16 7.29 -20.40
C ARG A 75 -9.02 6.33 -20.74
N SER A 76 -8.53 5.57 -19.76
CA SER A 76 -7.33 4.74 -19.90
C SER A 76 -7.54 3.29 -19.46
N GLY A 77 -8.66 2.95 -18.84
CA GLY A 77 -8.92 1.64 -18.22
C GLY A 77 -8.02 1.31 -17.02
N LYS A 78 -6.97 2.10 -16.77
CA LYS A 78 -5.97 1.86 -15.71
C LYS A 78 -6.48 2.32 -14.34
N VAL A 79 -6.07 1.57 -13.32
CA VAL A 79 -6.25 1.94 -11.90
C VAL A 79 -5.30 3.09 -11.57
N SER A 80 -5.75 4.00 -10.70
CA SER A 80 -4.89 5.09 -10.23
C SER A 80 -3.72 4.55 -9.42
N SER A 81 -2.48 4.96 -9.73
CA SER A 81 -1.29 4.57 -8.96
C SER A 81 -1.42 4.85 -7.46
N VAL A 82 -2.03 5.99 -7.11
CA VAL A 82 -2.34 6.35 -5.71
C VAL A 82 -3.29 5.34 -5.05
N SER A 83 -4.34 4.88 -5.74
CA SER A 83 -5.27 3.89 -5.18
C SER A 83 -4.59 2.53 -5.03
N GLN A 84 -3.80 2.11 -6.02
CA GLN A 84 -3.02 0.88 -5.96
C GLN A 84 -2.04 0.89 -4.78
N GLN A 85 -1.33 2.00 -4.55
CA GLN A 85 -0.43 2.14 -3.40
C GLN A 85 -1.16 2.01 -2.07
N ILE A 86 -2.32 2.66 -1.92
CA ILE A 86 -3.14 2.56 -0.70
C ILE A 86 -3.58 1.11 -0.47
N VAL A 87 -4.13 0.44 -1.49
CA VAL A 87 -4.67 -0.91 -1.36
C VAL A 87 -3.57 -1.92 -1.02
N ILE A 88 -2.43 -1.89 -1.70
CA ILE A 88 -1.32 -2.80 -1.41
C ILE A 88 -0.75 -2.54 -0.01
N TYR A 89 -0.65 -1.28 0.41
CA TYR A 89 -0.20 -0.92 1.76
C TYR A 89 -1.14 -1.47 2.83
N ILE A 90 -2.45 -1.26 2.68
CA ILE A 90 -3.46 -1.79 3.61
C ILE A 90 -3.40 -3.31 3.64
N PHE A 91 -3.33 -3.96 2.48
CA PHE A 91 -3.20 -5.42 2.38
C PHE A 91 -1.99 -5.93 3.17
N ALA A 92 -0.80 -5.35 2.95
CA ALA A 92 0.40 -5.74 3.67
C ALA A 92 0.26 -5.54 5.19
N ARG A 93 -0.38 -4.45 5.63
CA ARG A 93 -0.64 -4.17 7.05
C ARG A 93 -1.63 -5.16 7.66
N VAL A 94 -2.70 -5.51 6.94
CA VAL A 94 -3.70 -6.49 7.38
C VAL A 94 -3.09 -7.88 7.42
N ALA A 95 -2.36 -8.30 6.39
CA ALA A 95 -1.67 -9.59 6.37
C ALA A 95 -0.68 -9.72 7.54
N LEU A 96 0.10 -8.66 7.81
CA LEU A 96 1.00 -8.64 8.96
C LEU A 96 0.24 -8.66 10.30
N ALA A 97 -0.89 -7.98 10.41
CA ALA A 97 -1.73 -8.00 11.61
C ALA A 97 -2.35 -9.39 11.84
N LEU A 98 -2.82 -10.06 10.78
CA LEU A 98 -3.33 -11.42 10.84
C LEU A 98 -2.23 -12.41 11.21
N ALA A 99 -1.03 -12.28 10.63
CA ALA A 99 0.13 -13.10 11.01
C ALA A 99 0.49 -12.91 12.50
N ARG A 100 0.47 -11.67 13.01
CA ARG A 100 0.69 -11.39 14.44
C ARG A 100 -0.41 -11.95 15.32
N LEU A 101 -1.66 -11.91 14.88
CA LEU A 101 -2.80 -12.48 15.60
C LEU A 101 -2.70 -14.02 15.65
N ALA A 102 -2.26 -14.65 14.55
CA ALA A 102 -2.09 -16.09 14.45
C ALA A 102 -1.02 -16.67 15.40
N VAL A 103 -0.01 -15.87 15.76
CA VAL A 103 1.07 -16.23 16.71
C VAL A 103 0.74 -15.80 18.15
N LYS A 104 -0.35 -15.05 18.36
CA LYS A 104 -0.68 -14.50 19.69
C LYS A 104 -1.23 -15.59 20.63
N PRO A 105 -0.67 -15.77 21.84
CA PRO A 105 -1.17 -16.73 22.82
C PRO A 105 -2.63 -16.45 23.18
N GLY A 106 -3.45 -17.50 23.15
CA GLY A 106 -4.88 -17.49 23.53
C GLY A 106 -5.88 -16.99 22.47
N HIS A 107 -5.43 -16.51 21.31
CA HIS A 107 -6.32 -16.11 20.19
C HIS A 107 -5.88 -16.70 18.83
N GLY A 108 -4.63 -17.16 18.71
CA GLY A 108 -4.05 -17.68 17.48
C GLY A 108 -4.20 -19.20 17.30
N VAL A 109 -3.49 -19.75 16.32
CA VAL A 109 -3.51 -21.18 16.02
C VAL A 109 -2.86 -21.94 17.18
N PRO A 110 -3.51 -22.96 17.77
CA PRO A 110 -3.04 -23.59 19.02
C PRO A 110 -1.60 -24.12 18.94
N VAL A 111 -1.15 -24.61 17.77
CA VAL A 111 0.21 -25.17 17.57
C VAL A 111 1.32 -24.10 17.56
N VAL A 112 1.03 -22.86 17.15
CA VAL A 112 2.01 -21.78 16.99
C VAL A 112 1.96 -20.77 18.15
N SER A 113 0.88 -20.82 18.93
CA SER A 113 0.57 -19.85 19.99
C SER A 113 1.04 -20.30 21.38
N GLU A 114 1.68 -21.47 21.50
CA GLU A 114 2.28 -21.93 22.76
C GLU A 114 3.62 -21.21 23.02
N GLU A 115 3.80 -20.77 24.27
CA GLU A 115 5.11 -20.35 24.78
C GLU A 115 5.97 -21.62 24.95
N PRO A 116 7.25 -21.65 24.50
CA PRO A 116 8.13 -20.52 24.13
C PRO A 116 8.19 -20.20 22.62
N LEU A 117 7.52 -20.97 21.76
CA LEU A 117 7.66 -20.87 20.29
C LEU A 117 7.17 -19.53 19.74
N SER A 118 6.06 -18.99 20.26
CA SER A 118 5.54 -17.66 19.89
C SER A 118 6.59 -16.55 20.05
N SER A 119 7.32 -16.55 21.17
CA SER A 119 8.35 -15.56 21.49
C SER A 119 9.56 -15.63 20.55
N HIS A 120 10.03 -16.84 20.24
CA HIS A 120 11.12 -17.04 19.28
C HIS A 120 10.73 -16.68 17.85
N ILE A 121 9.53 -17.07 17.40
CA ILE A 121 9.03 -16.75 16.06
C ILE A 121 8.93 -15.23 15.92
N ARG A 122 8.38 -14.53 16.92
CA ARG A 122 8.24 -13.07 16.86
C ARG A 122 9.57 -12.34 16.78
N TYR A 123 10.62 -12.87 17.42
CA TYR A 123 11.96 -12.30 17.39
C TYR A 123 12.63 -12.47 16.02
N TYR A 124 12.63 -13.69 15.46
CA TYR A 124 13.31 -13.98 14.18
C TYR A 124 12.49 -13.68 12.93
N ALA A 125 11.16 -13.55 13.04
CA ALA A 125 10.29 -13.29 11.89
C ALA A 125 10.61 -11.98 11.17
N TRP A 126 11.00 -10.93 11.91
CA TRP A 126 11.27 -9.63 11.27
C TRP A 126 12.54 -9.63 10.42
N PRO A 127 13.72 -10.07 10.92
CA PRO A 127 14.91 -10.22 10.10
C PRO A 127 14.70 -11.13 8.89
N ALA A 128 14.02 -12.27 9.07
CA ALA A 128 13.75 -13.21 7.98
C ALA A 128 12.82 -12.63 6.91
N PHE A 129 11.75 -11.95 7.34
CA PHE A 129 10.83 -11.27 6.41
C PHE A 129 11.54 -10.16 5.64
N ALA A 130 12.38 -9.36 6.32
CA ALA A 130 13.12 -8.28 5.71
C ALA A 130 14.14 -8.80 4.67
N SER A 131 14.94 -9.81 5.02
CA SER A 131 15.96 -10.38 4.13
C SER A 131 15.33 -11.02 2.89
N LEU A 132 14.26 -11.79 3.08
CA LEU A 132 13.55 -12.44 1.98
C LEU A 132 12.90 -11.39 1.06
N SER A 133 12.23 -10.39 1.62
CA SER A 133 11.58 -9.33 0.84
C SER A 133 12.59 -8.57 -0.02
N TRP A 134 13.74 -8.21 0.54
CA TRP A 134 14.79 -7.53 -0.20
C TRP A 134 15.45 -8.43 -1.24
N GLY A 135 15.77 -9.68 -0.91
CA GLY A 135 16.31 -10.65 -1.85
C GLY A 135 15.40 -10.85 -3.06
N MET A 136 14.09 -10.98 -2.83
CA MET A 136 13.10 -11.11 -3.90
C MET A 136 13.03 -9.85 -4.78
N VAL A 137 13.05 -8.65 -4.19
CA VAL A 137 13.04 -7.39 -4.96
C VAL A 137 14.28 -7.27 -5.85
N MET A 138 15.47 -7.59 -5.33
CA MET A 138 16.71 -7.56 -6.10
C MET A 138 16.70 -8.60 -7.24
N TRP A 139 16.21 -9.81 -6.97
CA TRP A 139 16.09 -10.84 -7.99
C TRP A 139 15.10 -10.46 -9.08
N LEU A 140 13.93 -9.94 -8.71
CA LEU A 140 12.91 -9.49 -9.66
C LEU A 140 13.38 -8.29 -10.48
N PHE A 141 14.12 -7.36 -9.88
CA PHE A 141 14.73 -6.24 -10.60
C PHE A 141 15.70 -6.69 -11.70
N LYS A 142 16.43 -7.79 -11.47
CA LYS A 142 17.34 -8.36 -12.47
C LYS A 142 16.58 -9.13 -13.56
N ALA A 143 15.60 -9.95 -13.18
CA ALA A 143 14.90 -10.84 -14.11
C ALA A 143 13.78 -10.15 -14.91
N HIS A 144 12.91 -9.38 -14.24
CA HIS A 144 11.70 -8.77 -14.81
C HIS A 144 11.47 -7.36 -14.23
N PRO A 145 12.29 -6.36 -14.59
CA PRO A 145 12.16 -5.00 -14.06
C PRO A 145 10.84 -4.31 -14.43
N GLU A 146 10.16 -4.75 -15.48
CA GLU A 146 8.84 -4.27 -15.93
C GLU A 146 7.68 -4.59 -15.01
N ASP A 147 7.77 -5.69 -14.26
CA ASP A 147 6.71 -6.11 -13.34
C ASP A 147 6.80 -5.41 -11.98
N LEU A 148 7.92 -4.75 -11.70
CA LEU A 148 8.08 -3.94 -10.51
C LEU A 148 7.23 -2.66 -10.58
N GLN A 149 6.72 -2.25 -9.41
CA GLN A 149 6.04 -0.97 -9.28
C GLN A 149 6.92 0.14 -9.87
N SER A 150 6.35 0.94 -10.77
CA SER A 150 7.08 1.95 -11.56
C SER A 150 7.94 2.89 -10.71
N SER A 151 7.49 3.25 -9.50
CA SER A 151 8.29 4.09 -8.59
C SER A 151 9.49 3.37 -7.99
N LEU A 152 9.37 2.07 -7.66
CA LEU A 152 10.48 1.28 -7.13
C LEU A 152 11.51 1.01 -8.22
N ARG A 153 11.03 0.63 -9.41
CA ARG A 153 11.87 0.48 -10.60
C ARG A 153 12.68 1.75 -10.88
N SER A 154 12.03 2.91 -10.92
CA SER A 154 12.72 4.18 -11.18
C SER A 154 13.83 4.47 -10.17
N SER A 155 13.58 4.21 -8.87
CA SER A 155 14.62 4.39 -7.84
C SER A 155 15.77 3.40 -7.99
N MET A 156 15.48 2.13 -8.29
CA MET A 156 16.52 1.11 -8.45
C MET A 156 17.33 1.30 -9.73
N THR A 157 16.71 1.68 -10.85
CA THR A 157 17.43 2.04 -12.08
C THR A 157 18.39 3.20 -11.83
N TYR A 158 17.92 4.24 -11.15
CA TYR A 158 18.76 5.38 -10.80
C TYR A 158 19.99 4.96 -9.99
N ILE A 159 19.78 4.18 -8.92
CA ILE A 159 20.84 3.79 -7.99
C ILE A 159 21.80 2.75 -8.60
N TYR A 160 21.30 1.76 -9.34
CA TYR A 160 22.08 0.57 -9.73
C TYR A 160 22.45 0.50 -11.21
N ARG A 161 21.95 1.41 -12.06
CA ARG A 161 22.32 1.48 -13.48
C ARG A 161 22.85 2.85 -13.85
N ASP A 162 22.16 3.90 -13.43
CA ASP A 162 22.47 5.26 -13.86
C ASP A 162 23.60 5.90 -13.02
N CYS A 163 23.86 5.41 -11.80
CA CYS A 163 24.96 5.92 -10.95
C CYS A 163 26.37 5.55 -11.45
N ASP A 164 26.51 4.57 -12.36
CA ASP A 164 27.81 4.14 -12.90
C ASP A 164 28.29 5.01 -14.09
N GLU A 165 27.37 5.69 -14.78
CA GLU A 165 27.69 6.63 -15.87
C GLU A 165 27.72 8.07 -15.31
N TRP A 166 28.88 8.51 -14.80
CA TRP A 166 28.99 9.81 -14.15
C TRP A 166 30.11 10.71 -14.68
N ASP A 167 29.71 11.84 -15.27
CA ASP A 167 30.64 12.87 -15.78
C ASP A 167 30.80 14.09 -14.84
N SER A 168 29.95 14.33 -13.83
CA SER A 168 30.00 15.56 -12.99
C SER A 168 29.06 15.59 -11.78
N LEU A 169 29.41 16.30 -10.68
CA LEU A 169 28.56 16.60 -9.49
C LEU A 169 27.12 17.05 -9.80
N ARG A 170 26.89 17.67 -10.97
CA ARG A 170 25.54 18.03 -11.45
C ARG A 170 24.71 16.83 -11.91
N THR A 171 25.35 15.79 -12.44
CA THR A 171 24.73 14.58 -12.97
C THR A 171 24.27 13.62 -11.85
N LEU A 172 24.82 13.73 -10.62
CA LEU A 172 24.47 12.85 -9.46
C LEU A 172 23.41 13.46 -8.56
N LEU A 173 23.36 14.80 -8.48
CA LEU A 173 22.51 15.49 -7.51
C LEU A 173 21.31 16.19 -8.16
N TRP A 174 21.35 16.44 -9.47
CA TRP A 174 20.35 17.29 -10.11
C TRP A 174 19.66 16.68 -11.33
N HIS A 175 20.39 16.15 -12.31
CA HIS A 175 19.81 15.56 -13.53
C HIS A 175 20.73 14.47 -14.09
N ASN A 176 20.25 13.22 -14.10
CA ASN A 176 20.80 12.21 -15.00
C ASN A 176 19.76 11.94 -16.09
N LYS A 177 20.09 12.38 -17.32
CA LYS A 177 19.24 12.51 -18.54
C LYS A 177 17.86 13.17 -18.37
#